data_AF-A0A4Q6C0B8-F1
#
_entry.id   AF-A0A4Q6C0B8-F1
#
_cell.length_a   1.000
_cell.length_b   1.000
_cell.length_c   1.000
_cell.angle_alpha   90.00
_cell.angle_beta   90.00
_cell.angle_gamma   90.00
#
_symmetry.space_group_name_H-M   'P 1'
#
loop_
_entity.id
_entity.type
_entity.pdbx_description
1 polymer ?
#
loop_
_entity_poly.entity_id
_entity_poly.type
_entity_poly.pdbx_seq_one_letter_code
_entity_poly.pdbx_strand_id
1 'polypeptide(L)'
;VLLNGVNNHPAIIQALSRRLLYLRVKPYYMFQCDPSEGTDHLRTSIEDSLAIQKELWGNISGLAMPNLAIDIPDGGGKTAYVPNFQISHEGSRREYVGWDGVHADYISPPEHTILKPIDAENYYAEWDSLKNAKL
;
A
#
# COMPACT_ATOMS: atom_id res chain seq x y z
N VAL A 1 -1.68 11.62 -8.52
CA VAL A 1 -2.36 12.40 -7.47
C VAL A 1 -3.85 12.19 -7.63
N LEU A 2 -4.57 12.01 -6.53
CA LEU A 2 -6.01 11.93 -6.45
C LEU A 2 -6.57 13.35 -6.27
N LEU A 3 -7.49 13.74 -7.14
CA LEU A 3 -8.02 15.09 -7.24
C LEU A 3 -9.55 15.05 -7.27
N ASN A 4 -10.15 15.87 -6.42
CA ASN A 4 -11.59 16.03 -6.31
C ASN A 4 -12.19 16.57 -7.62
N GLY A 5 -13.22 15.89 -8.12
CA GLY A 5 -13.90 16.23 -9.37
C GLY A 5 -13.15 15.82 -10.65
N VAL A 6 -11.99 15.17 -10.54
CA VAL A 6 -11.17 14.75 -11.68
C VAL A 6 -11.04 13.24 -11.77
N ASN A 7 -10.54 12.60 -10.71
CA ASN A 7 -10.25 11.16 -10.70
C ASN A 7 -10.55 10.47 -9.36
N ASN A 8 -11.28 11.13 -8.45
CA ASN A 8 -11.70 10.61 -7.16
C ASN A 8 -12.86 9.60 -7.25
N HIS A 9 -12.74 8.58 -8.12
CA HIS A 9 -13.73 7.52 -8.28
C HIS A 9 -13.06 6.18 -8.63
N PRO A 10 -13.47 5.05 -8.02
CA PRO A 10 -12.79 3.76 -8.21
C PRO A 10 -12.77 3.29 -9.67
N ALA A 11 -13.88 3.45 -10.40
CA ALA A 11 -13.95 3.09 -11.83
C ALA A 11 -12.90 3.81 -12.70
N ILE A 12 -12.59 5.08 -12.40
CA ILE A 12 -11.58 5.86 -13.14
C ILE A 12 -10.19 5.32 -12.83
N ILE A 13 -9.88 5.12 -11.55
CA ILE A 13 -8.57 4.61 -11.12
C ILE A 13 -8.33 3.20 -11.66
N GLN A 14 -9.32 2.31 -11.60
CA GLN A 14 -9.25 0.97 -12.17
C GLN A 14 -8.92 1.01 -13.68
N ALA A 15 -9.67 1.81 -14.44
CA ALA A 15 -9.48 1.89 -15.88
C ALA A 15 -8.09 2.44 -16.22
N LEU A 16 -7.65 3.50 -15.54
CA LEU A 16 -6.34 4.10 -15.74
C LEU A 16 -5.22 3.12 -15.40
N SER A 17 -5.25 2.52 -14.21
CA SER A 17 -4.22 1.57 -13.77
C SER A 17 -4.05 0.38 -14.70
N ARG A 18 -5.16 -0.20 -15.17
CA ARG A 18 -5.12 -1.32 -16.11
C ARG A 18 -4.56 -0.91 -17.47
N ARG A 19 -4.90 0.29 -17.95
CA ARG A 19 -4.36 0.84 -19.21
C ARG A 19 -2.87 1.16 -19.10
N LEU A 20 -2.42 1.71 -17.98
CA LEU A 20 -0.99 1.94 -17.73
C LEU A 20 -0.21 0.62 -17.80
N LEU A 21 -0.69 -0.43 -17.14
CA LEU A 21 -0.04 -1.74 -17.23
C LEU A 21 -0.04 -2.33 -18.64
N TYR A 22 -1.12 -2.19 -19.40
CA TYR A 22 -1.16 -2.61 -20.79
C TYR A 22 -0.04 -1.93 -21.61
N LEU A 23 0.28 -0.67 -21.29
CA LEU A 23 1.37 0.09 -21.89
C LEU A 23 2.74 -0.16 -21.23
N ARG A 24 2.85 -1.14 -20.32
CA ARG A 24 4.04 -1.47 -19.53
C ARG A 24 4.51 -0.34 -18.61
N VAL A 25 3.58 0.52 -18.18
CA VAL A 25 3.82 1.56 -17.17
C VAL A 25 3.25 1.07 -15.84
N LYS A 26 4.09 0.96 -14.81
CA LYS A 26 3.64 0.57 -13.47
C LYS A 26 2.94 1.77 -12.80
N PRO A 27 1.64 1.68 -12.46
CA PRO A 27 1.01 2.66 -11.58
C PRO A 27 1.67 2.55 -10.20
N TYR A 28 2.49 3.54 -9.85
CA TYR A 28 3.32 3.44 -8.65
C TYR A 28 2.64 4.05 -7.43
N TYR A 29 2.28 5.34 -7.51
CA TYR A 29 1.63 6.06 -6.43
C TYR A 29 0.30 6.67 -6.86
N MET A 30 -0.67 6.55 -5.96
CA MET A 30 -1.87 7.37 -5.91
C MET A 30 -1.69 8.34 -4.74
N PHE A 31 -1.09 9.50 -5.00
CA PHE A 31 -0.86 10.49 -3.96
C PHE A 31 -2.17 11.15 -3.52
N GLN A 32 -2.37 11.30 -2.21
CA GLN A 32 -3.29 12.27 -1.63
C GLN A 32 -2.90 13.67 -2.12
N CYS A 33 -3.90 14.52 -2.41
CA CYS A 33 -3.60 15.91 -2.76
C CYS A 33 -3.06 16.65 -1.54
N ASP A 34 -1.88 17.26 -1.69
CA ASP A 34 -1.21 18.01 -0.64
C ASP A 34 -2.01 19.27 -0.26
N PRO A 35 -1.91 19.72 1.01
CA PRO A 35 -2.50 20.97 1.50
C PRO A 35 -1.66 22.18 1.04
N SER A 36 -1.48 22.31 -0.27
CA SER A 36 -0.80 23.46 -0.88
C SER A 36 -1.74 24.67 -0.93
N GLU A 37 -1.17 25.87 -0.87
CA GLU A 37 -1.96 27.09 -0.95
C GLU A 37 -2.79 27.13 -2.25
N GLY A 38 -4.10 27.36 -2.12
CA GLY A 38 -5.03 27.44 -3.25
C GLY A 38 -5.53 26.10 -3.80
N THR A 39 -5.06 24.95 -3.31
CA THR A 39 -5.46 23.63 -3.85
C THR A 39 -6.60 22.95 -3.10
N ASP A 40 -7.13 23.56 -2.05
CA ASP A 40 -8.10 22.90 -1.16
C ASP A 40 -9.35 22.35 -1.87
N HIS A 41 -9.83 23.04 -2.91
CA HIS A 41 -10.97 22.59 -3.72
C HIS A 41 -10.70 21.28 -4.49
N LEU A 42 -9.43 20.93 -4.73
CA LEU A 42 -9.00 19.70 -5.38
C LEU A 42 -8.74 18.55 -4.39
N ARG A 43 -8.80 18.80 -3.08
CA ARG A 43 -8.51 17.77 -2.08
C ARG A 43 -9.68 16.84 -1.86
N THR A 44 -9.38 15.56 -1.71
CA THR A 44 -10.29 14.53 -1.16
C THR A 44 -10.01 14.35 0.33
N SER A 45 -10.97 13.79 1.08
CA SER A 45 -10.65 13.28 2.42
C SER A 45 -9.74 12.04 2.32
N ILE A 46 -9.05 11.69 3.40
CA ILE A 46 -8.25 10.46 3.45
C ILE A 46 -9.18 9.25 3.38
N GLU A 47 -10.36 9.35 3.99
CA GLU A 47 -11.41 8.34 4.01
C GLU A 47 -11.92 8.03 2.60
N ASP A 48 -12.14 9.05 1.76
CA ASP A 48 -12.52 8.86 0.35
C ASP A 48 -11.42 8.12 -0.43
N SER A 49 -10.16 8.53 -0.23
CA SER A 49 -8.99 7.91 -0.86
C SER A 49 -8.85 6.45 -0.46
N LEU A 50 -9.05 6.13 0.83
CA LEU A 50 -9.05 4.77 1.37
C LEU A 50 -10.22 3.93 0.85
N ALA A 51 -11.41 4.52 0.74
CA ALA A 51 -12.59 3.83 0.19
C ALA A 51 -12.36 3.42 -1.26
N ILE A 52 -11.79 4.32 -2.08
CA ILE A 52 -11.37 4.01 -3.45
C ILE A 52 -10.34 2.88 -3.46
N GLN A 53 -9.30 2.96 -2.64
CA GLN A 53 -8.26 1.93 -2.57
C GLN A 53 -8.83 0.56 -2.16
N LYS A 54 -9.73 0.54 -1.17
CA LYS A 54 -10.39 -0.67 -0.67
C LYS A 54 -11.29 -1.31 -1.74
N GLU A 55 -12.05 -0.51 -2.49
CA GLU A 55 -12.89 -1.01 -3.59
C GLU A 55 -12.07 -1.70 -4.69
N LEU A 56 -10.86 -1.22 -4.95
CA LEU A 56 -9.96 -1.84 -5.92
C LEU A 56 -9.29 -3.11 -5.39
N TRP A 57 -9.25 -3.29 -4.06
CA TRP A 57 -8.50 -4.35 -3.41
C TRP A 57 -9.10 -5.72 -3.75
N GLY A 58 -8.27 -6.63 -4.24
CA GLY A 58 -8.74 -7.95 -4.73
C GLY A 58 -9.43 -7.92 -6.11
N ASN A 59 -9.89 -6.76 -6.58
CA ASN A 59 -10.61 -6.61 -7.85
C ASN A 59 -9.70 -6.30 -9.05
N ILE A 60 -8.47 -5.85 -8.81
CA ILE A 60 -7.45 -5.67 -9.85
C ILE A 60 -6.16 -6.42 -9.50
N SER A 61 -5.34 -6.70 -10.52
CA SER A 61 -4.00 -7.29 -10.30
C SER A 61 -3.21 -6.44 -9.31
N GLY A 62 -2.46 -7.08 -8.41
CA GLY A 62 -1.57 -6.36 -7.49
C GLY A 62 -0.53 -5.49 -8.20
N LEU A 63 -0.14 -5.82 -9.44
CA LEU A 63 0.73 -4.97 -10.25
C LEU A 63 0.05 -3.68 -10.71
N ALA A 64 -1.28 -3.70 -10.81
CA ALA A 64 -2.10 -2.57 -11.23
C ALA A 64 -2.53 -1.71 -10.03
N MET A 65 -2.32 -2.19 -8.81
CA MET A 65 -2.71 -1.47 -7.60
C MET A 65 -1.68 -0.38 -7.30
N PRO A 66 -2.04 0.91 -7.41
CA PRO A 66 -1.15 1.98 -6.95
C PRO A 66 -1.12 2.01 -5.41
N ASN A 67 0.04 2.36 -4.85
CA ASN A 67 0.14 2.62 -3.42
C ASN A 67 -0.51 3.97 -3.10
N LEU A 68 -1.52 3.99 -2.22
CA LEU A 68 -2.02 5.25 -1.67
C LEU A 68 -0.93 5.84 -0.78
N ALA A 69 -0.42 7.01 -1.15
CA ALA A 69 0.66 7.67 -0.44
C ALA A 69 0.26 9.09 -0.03
N ILE A 70 0.75 9.50 1.13
CA ILE A 70 0.59 10.86 1.65
C ILE A 70 1.99 11.40 1.93
N ASP A 71 2.26 12.62 1.47
CA ASP A 71 3.42 13.38 1.92
C ASP A 71 3.08 13.98 3.29
N ILE A 72 3.87 13.64 4.30
CA ILE A 72 3.65 14.09 5.67
C ILE A 72 3.89 15.61 5.71
N PRO A 73 2.93 16.43 6.20
CA PRO A 73 3.12 17.87 6.33
C PRO A 73 4.38 18.20 7.12
N ASP A 74 5.07 19.27 6.73
CA ASP A 74 6.30 19.77 7.36
C ASP A 74 7.52 18.84 7.28
N GLY A 75 7.44 17.72 6.55
CA GLY A 75 8.55 16.81 6.29
C GLY A 75 8.32 15.40 6.85
N GLY A 76 9.35 14.55 6.79
CA GLY A 76 9.24 13.12 7.16
C GLY A 76 8.96 12.18 5.98
N GLY A 77 8.77 12.75 4.78
CA GLY A 77 8.66 11.99 3.54
C GLY A 77 7.27 11.39 3.32
N LYS A 78 7.25 10.27 2.60
CA LYS A 78 6.04 9.61 2.11
C LYS A 78 5.63 8.49 3.06
N THR A 79 4.41 8.54 3.56
CA THR A 79 3.78 7.39 4.22
C THR A 79 2.79 6.72 3.29
N ALA A 80 2.67 5.39 3.40
CA ALA A 80 1.71 4.61 2.64
C ALA A 80 0.51 4.26 3.51
N TYR A 81 -0.68 4.37 2.92
CA TYR A 81 -1.89 3.81 3.50
C TYR A 81 -2.26 2.52 2.77
N VAL A 82 -2.73 1.56 3.57
CA VAL A 82 -3.32 0.32 3.11
C VAL A 82 -4.58 0.06 3.93
N PRO A 83 -5.63 -0.56 3.35
CA PRO A 83 -6.77 -1.01 4.14
C PRO A 83 -6.30 -1.98 5.23
N ASN A 84 -6.72 -1.72 6.47
CA ASN A 84 -6.48 -2.62 7.58
C ASN A 84 -7.55 -3.71 7.61
N PHE A 85 -7.15 -4.95 7.37
CA PHE A 85 -8.02 -6.12 7.40
C PHE A 85 -7.96 -6.89 8.73
N GLN A 86 -7.09 -6.49 9.66
CA GLN A 86 -6.99 -7.13 10.97
C GLN A 86 -8.11 -6.63 11.89
N ILE A 87 -8.87 -7.57 12.46
CA ILE A 87 -9.96 -7.28 13.40
C ILE A 87 -9.42 -7.24 14.83
N SER A 88 -8.61 -8.23 15.20
CA SER A 88 -8.11 -8.39 16.56
C SER A 88 -6.75 -9.09 16.58
N HIS A 89 -6.06 -9.01 17.72
CA HIS A 89 -4.79 -9.67 17.97
C HIS A 89 -4.71 -10.07 19.46
N GLU A 90 -4.59 -11.36 19.71
CA GLU A 90 -4.42 -11.94 21.05
C GLU A 90 -3.30 -12.99 21.03
N GLY A 91 -2.21 -12.74 21.76
CA GLY A 91 -1.07 -13.66 21.81
C GLY A 91 -0.50 -13.95 20.41
N SER A 92 -0.51 -15.22 20.01
CA SER A 92 -0.07 -15.68 18.68
C SER A 92 -1.18 -15.66 17.62
N ARG A 93 -2.43 -15.45 18.01
CA ARG A 93 -3.60 -15.48 17.11
C ARG A 93 -3.94 -14.07 16.63
N ARG A 94 -4.14 -13.93 15.32
CA ARG A 94 -4.64 -12.70 14.69
C ARG A 94 -5.87 -13.04 13.87
N GLU A 95 -6.91 -12.24 14.01
CA GLU A 95 -8.15 -12.39 13.26
C GLU A 95 -8.21 -11.37 12.12
N TYR A 96 -8.68 -11.82 10.96
CA TYR A 96 -8.80 -11.02 9.76
C TYR A 96 -10.19 -11.14 9.15
N VAL A 97 -10.59 -10.10 8.43
CA VAL A 97 -11.67 -10.15 7.44
C VAL A 97 -11.13 -9.70 6.11
N GLY A 98 -11.23 -10.55 5.09
CA GLY A 98 -10.79 -10.24 3.74
C GLY A 98 -11.62 -9.12 3.10
N TRP A 99 -11.13 -8.62 1.97
CA TRP A 99 -11.89 -7.69 1.12
C TRP A 99 -13.20 -8.32 0.60
N ASP A 100 -13.24 -9.65 0.53
CA ASP A 100 -14.38 -10.50 0.16
C ASP A 100 -15.31 -10.82 1.35
N GLY A 101 -15.01 -10.31 2.55
CA GLY A 101 -15.77 -10.59 3.77
C GLY A 101 -15.46 -11.94 4.42
N VAL A 102 -14.50 -12.70 3.90
CA VAL A 102 -14.13 -14.00 4.48
C VAL A 102 -13.34 -13.77 5.77
N HIS A 103 -13.80 -14.38 6.87
CA HIS A 103 -13.09 -14.37 8.14
C HIS A 103 -12.05 -15.48 8.19
N ALA A 104 -10.86 -15.15 8.69
CA ALA A 104 -9.79 -16.12 8.85
C ALA A 104 -8.88 -15.77 10.03
N ASP A 105 -8.32 -16.80 10.65
CA ASP A 105 -7.32 -16.68 11.70
C ASP A 105 -5.93 -17.00 11.15
N TYR A 106 -4.94 -16.22 11.57
CA TYR A 106 -3.54 -16.57 11.45
C TYR A 106 -2.97 -16.86 12.82
N ILE A 107 -2.45 -18.07 13.02
CA ILE A 107 -1.78 -18.48 14.25
C ILE A 107 -0.27 -18.49 13.98
N SER A 108 0.44 -17.53 14.56
CA SER A 108 1.90 -17.46 14.47
C SER A 108 2.54 -18.68 15.13
N PRO A 109 3.60 -19.26 14.53
CA PRO A 109 4.36 -20.32 15.18
C PRO A 109 5.08 -19.78 16.43
N PRO A 110 5.42 -20.65 17.40
CA PRO A 110 6.26 -20.26 18.52
C PRO A 110 7.62 -19.71 18.07
N GLU A 111 8.15 -18.68 18.74
CA GLU A 111 9.40 -18.02 18.31
C GLU A 111 10.58 -18.98 18.19
N HIS A 112 10.69 -19.96 19.10
CA HIS A 112 11.78 -20.94 19.11
C HIS A 112 11.79 -21.90 17.92
N THR A 113 10.70 -21.98 17.12
CA THR A 113 10.67 -22.80 15.90
C THR A 113 11.06 -22.03 14.65
N ILE A 114 11.24 -20.70 14.74
CA ILE A 114 11.58 -19.85 13.62
C ILE A 114 13.10 -19.93 13.37
N LEU A 115 13.49 -20.77 12.43
CA LEU A 115 14.89 -20.92 12.00
C LEU A 115 15.25 -19.89 10.92
N LYS A 116 16.50 -19.42 10.94
CA LYS A 116 17.09 -18.63 9.84
C LYS A 116 17.85 -19.54 8.88
N PRO A 117 17.97 -19.18 7.58
CA PRO A 117 18.81 -19.94 6.64
C PRO A 117 20.25 -20.05 7.17
N ILE A 118 20.82 -21.25 7.10
CA ILE A 118 22.19 -21.54 7.62
C ILE A 118 23.25 -20.79 6.82
N ASP A 119 22.96 -20.50 5.56
CA ASP A 119 23.85 -19.89 4.58
C ASP A 119 23.54 -18.40 4.35
N ALA A 120 22.79 -17.75 5.25
CA ALA A 120 22.44 -16.33 5.13
C ALA A 120 23.67 -15.42 5.01
N GLU A 121 24.79 -15.82 5.63
CA GLU A 121 26.06 -15.09 5.61
C GLU A 121 26.62 -14.90 4.19
N ASN A 122 26.32 -15.81 3.26
CA ASN A 122 26.74 -15.72 1.86
C ASN A 122 26.22 -14.46 1.15
N TYR A 123 25.13 -13.87 1.66
CA TYR A 123 24.48 -12.70 1.08
C TYR A 123 24.87 -11.39 1.78
N TYR A 124 25.62 -11.44 2.89
CA TYR A 124 25.91 -10.24 3.69
C TYR A 124 26.76 -9.23 2.93
N ALA A 125 27.75 -9.68 2.16
CA ALA A 125 28.60 -8.78 1.37
C ALA A 125 27.80 -8.01 0.30
N GLU A 126 26.88 -8.69 -0.40
CA GLU A 126 25.97 -8.04 -1.35
C GLU A 126 25.01 -7.09 -0.63
N TRP A 127 24.43 -7.53 0.48
CA TRP A 127 23.51 -6.72 1.28
C TRP A 127 24.16 -5.42 1.78
N ASP A 128 25.37 -5.49 2.33
CA ASP A 128 26.13 -4.32 2.81
C ASP A 128 26.52 -3.40 1.65
N SER A 129 26.85 -3.96 0.48
CA SER A 129 27.13 -3.16 -0.73
C SER A 129 25.90 -2.36 -1.15
N LEU A 130 24.74 -3.01 -1.26
CA LEU A 130 23.48 -2.38 -1.67
C LEU A 130 22.97 -1.36 -0.64
N LYS A 131 23.11 -1.65 0.66
CA LYS A 131 22.67 -0.77 1.75
C LYS A 131 23.42 0.55 1.78
N ASN A 132 24.70 0.54 1.42
CA ASN A 132 25.55 1.73 1.42
C ASN A 132 25.66 2.39 0.03
N ALA A 133 25.13 1.77 -1.01
CA ALA A 133 25.02 2.38 -2.31
C ALA A 133 24.07 3.58 -2.23
N LYS A 134 24.57 4.78 -2.48
CA LYS A 134 23.71 5.94 -2.75
C LYS A 134 23.05 5.72 -4.12
N LEU A 135 21.72 5.62 -4.14
CA LEU A 135 20.91 5.71 -5.35
C LEU A 135 21.05 7.10 -5.98
#